data_AF-S8BTL9-F1
#
_entry.id   AF-S8BTL9-F1
#
_cell.length_a   1.000
_cell.length_b   1.000
_cell.length_c   1.000
_cell.angle_alpha   90.00
_cell.angle_beta   90.00
_cell.angle_gamma   90.00
#
_symmetry.space_group_name_H-M   'P 1'
#
loop_
_entity.id
_entity.type
_entity.pdbx_description
1 polymer ?
#
loop_
_entity_poly.entity_id
_entity_poly.type
_entity_poly.pdbx_seq_one_letter_code
_entity_poly.pdbx_strand_id
1 'polypeptide(L)'
;MYVSGTALINLALGFRLQNKHHTVLQGLAFLYNNLRLSGDSQEALYNIARAYHHVGHVSLAAKYYESVLALRPKDCPIPTETTVGSTAAKRASGYCDLRREAAYNLHLIYKNSGAIDLARQVLRDHIRV
;
A
#
# COMPACT_ATOMS: atom_id res chain seq x y z
N MET A 1 -16.77 -3.80 -3.08
CA MET A 1 -15.85 -4.72 -2.39
C MET A 1 -14.78 -3.90 -1.64
N TYR A 2 -15.22 -2.94 -0.82
CA TYR A 2 -14.35 -1.89 -0.22
C TYR A 2 -14.01 -2.16 1.26
N VAL A 3 -14.44 -3.31 1.77
CA VAL A 3 -14.26 -3.73 3.17
C VAL A 3 -13.06 -4.70 3.30
N SER A 4 -12.55 -5.22 2.18
CA SER A 4 -11.60 -6.35 2.21
C SER A 4 -10.17 -5.95 2.60
N GLY A 5 -9.65 -4.78 2.19
CA GLY A 5 -8.26 -4.39 2.48
C GLY A 5 -8.01 -4.12 3.97
N THR A 6 -8.89 -3.35 4.62
CA THR A 6 -8.84 -3.11 6.07
C THR A 6 -9.24 -4.34 6.88
N ALA A 7 -10.18 -5.17 6.39
CA ALA A 7 -10.51 -6.44 7.03
C ALA A 7 -9.33 -7.43 6.99
N LEU A 8 -8.52 -7.47 5.94
CA LEU A 8 -7.34 -8.35 5.86
C LEU A 8 -6.20 -7.90 6.79
N ILE A 9 -6.02 -6.59 6.95
CA ILE A 9 -5.06 -6.01 7.91
C ILE A 9 -5.56 -6.25 9.34
N ASN A 10 -6.85 -6.04 9.63
CA ASN A 10 -7.44 -6.35 10.93
C ASN A 10 -7.53 -7.87 11.20
N LEU A 11 -7.62 -8.72 10.18
CA LEU A 11 -7.53 -10.18 10.31
C LEU A 11 -6.09 -10.62 10.62
N ALA A 12 -5.09 -9.99 10.00
CA ALA A 12 -3.67 -10.23 10.28
C ALA A 12 -3.24 -9.69 11.66
N LEU A 13 -3.86 -8.60 12.14
CA LEU A 13 -3.57 -7.94 13.43
C LEU A 13 -4.50 -8.37 14.58
N GLY A 14 -5.63 -9.01 14.27
CA GLY A 14 -6.75 -9.22 15.20
C GLY A 14 -6.57 -10.40 16.16
N PHE A 15 -5.58 -11.25 15.93
CA PHE A 15 -5.28 -12.30 16.87
C PHE A 15 -4.33 -11.80 17.95
N ARG A 16 -4.89 -11.52 19.14
CA ARG A 16 -4.16 -11.45 20.42
C ARG A 16 -3.52 -12.82 20.69
N LEU A 17 -2.43 -13.13 20.01
CA LEU A 17 -1.78 -14.43 20.10
C LEU A 17 -0.62 -14.36 21.09
N GLN A 18 -0.60 -15.36 21.96
CA GLN A 18 0.47 -15.67 22.92
C GLN A 18 1.85 -15.78 22.23
N ASN A 19 1.90 -16.02 20.91
CA ASN A 19 3.11 -16.18 20.10
C ASN A 19 3.21 -15.17 18.93
N LYS A 20 3.70 -13.97 19.24
CA LYS A 20 3.85 -12.84 18.31
C LYS A 20 4.54 -13.19 16.98
N HIS A 21 5.60 -14.01 17.02
CA HIS A 21 6.36 -14.38 15.82
C HIS A 21 5.57 -15.28 14.85
N HIS A 22 4.76 -16.21 15.39
CA HIS A 22 3.96 -17.11 14.57
C HIS A 22 2.85 -16.36 13.84
N THR A 23 2.21 -15.41 14.51
CA THR A 23 1.18 -14.54 13.94
C THR A 23 1.73 -13.66 12.82
N VAL A 24 2.91 -13.07 13.05
CA VAL A 24 3.61 -12.27 12.02
C VAL A 24 3.89 -13.12 10.78
N LEU A 25 4.36 -14.36 10.96
CA LEU A 25 4.64 -15.26 9.85
C LEU A 25 3.37 -15.60 9.04
N GLN A 26 2.26 -15.90 9.72
CA GLN A 26 0.97 -16.15 9.06
C GLN A 26 0.45 -14.92 8.30
N GLY A 27 0.55 -13.73 8.90
CA GLY A 27 0.17 -12.48 8.25
C GLY A 27 1.00 -12.20 7.01
N LEU A 28 2.32 -12.39 7.07
CA LEU A 28 3.21 -12.26 5.91
C LEU A 28 2.87 -13.28 4.82
N ALA A 29 2.66 -14.56 5.17
CA ALA A 29 2.30 -15.59 4.21
C ALA A 29 0.99 -15.24 3.45
N PHE A 30 0.00 -14.72 4.17
CA PHE A 30 -1.24 -14.25 3.57
C PHE A 30 -1.00 -13.08 2.60
N LEU A 31 -0.22 -12.07 3.00
CA LEU A 31 0.10 -10.92 2.16
C LEU A 31 0.86 -11.30 0.89
N TYR A 32 1.80 -12.24 0.98
CA TYR A 32 2.52 -12.76 -0.19
C TYR A 32 1.60 -13.52 -1.15
N ASN A 33 0.66 -14.31 -0.64
CA ASN A 33 -0.35 -14.94 -1.47
C ASN A 33 -1.25 -13.90 -2.16
N ASN A 34 -1.63 -12.84 -1.44
CA ASN A 34 -2.41 -11.75 -2.02
C ASN A 34 -1.65 -11.00 -3.13
N LEU A 35 -0.35 -10.75 -2.97
CA LEU A 35 0.51 -10.15 -4.01
C LEU A 35 0.53 -11.01 -5.28
N ARG A 36 0.74 -12.33 -5.13
CA ARG A 36 0.74 -13.28 -6.26
C ARG A 36 -0.58 -13.29 -7.02
N LEU A 37 -1.71 -13.20 -6.31
CA LEU A 37 -3.04 -13.19 -6.92
C LEU A 37 -3.40 -11.83 -7.55
N SER A 38 -2.87 -10.74 -7.00
CA SER A 38 -3.21 -9.37 -7.43
C SER A 38 -2.30 -8.83 -8.55
N GLY A 39 -1.26 -9.58 -8.93
CA GLY A 39 -0.35 -9.23 -10.03
C GLY A 39 0.39 -7.91 -9.79
N ASP A 40 1.02 -7.79 -8.63
CA ASP A 40 1.78 -6.60 -8.21
C ASP A 40 0.97 -5.31 -8.22
N SER A 41 -0.27 -5.37 -7.73
CA SER A 41 -1.10 -4.19 -7.54
C SER A 41 -0.45 -3.21 -6.55
N GLN A 42 -0.71 -1.92 -6.75
CA GLN A 42 -0.20 -0.85 -5.88
C GLN A 42 -0.61 -1.08 -4.41
N GLU A 43 -1.84 -1.55 -4.19
CA GLU A 43 -2.39 -1.88 -2.87
C GLU A 43 -1.67 -3.07 -2.21
N ALA A 44 -1.39 -4.14 -2.95
CA ALA A 44 -0.73 -5.32 -2.40
C ALA A 44 0.71 -4.99 -1.94
N LEU A 45 1.45 -4.22 -2.75
CA LEU A 45 2.80 -3.77 -2.40
C LEU A 45 2.79 -2.82 -1.20
N TYR A 46 1.83 -1.90 -1.14
CA TYR A 46 1.67 -1.00 0.01
C TYR A 46 1.37 -1.77 1.30
N ASN A 47 0.51 -2.79 1.25
CA ASN A 47 0.19 -3.62 2.40
C ASN A 47 1.40 -4.42 2.90
N ILE A 48 2.23 -4.96 1.99
CA ILE A 48 3.49 -5.62 2.35
C ILE A 48 4.47 -4.63 2.98
N ALA A 49 4.62 -3.43 2.40
CA ALA A 49 5.47 -2.38 2.95
C ALA A 49 5.06 -2.01 4.39
N ARG A 50 3.76 -1.86 4.63
CA ARG A 50 3.20 -1.60 5.96
C ARG A 50 3.46 -2.74 6.95
N ALA A 51 3.32 -3.99 6.53
CA ALA A 51 3.60 -5.13 7.38
C ALA A 51 5.08 -5.15 7.82
N TYR A 52 6.01 -4.97 6.88
CA TYR A 52 7.44 -4.87 7.22
C TYR A 52 7.76 -3.68 8.12
N HIS A 53 7.10 -2.54 7.89
CA HIS A 53 7.27 -1.36 8.75
C HIS A 53 6.82 -1.67 10.18
N HIS A 54 5.65 -2.29 10.37
CA HIS A 54 5.12 -2.64 11.69
C HIS A 54 5.98 -3.69 12.43
N VAL A 55 6.61 -4.62 11.72
CA VAL A 55 7.50 -5.64 12.30
C VAL A 55 8.91 -5.07 12.59
N GLY A 56 9.20 -3.84 12.16
CA GLY A 56 10.48 -3.17 12.40
C GLY A 56 11.56 -3.47 11.34
N HIS A 57 11.21 -4.19 10.27
CA HIS A 57 12.14 -4.48 9.17
C HIS A 57 12.20 -3.31 8.17
N VAL A 58 12.59 -2.14 8.67
CA VAL A 58 12.46 -0.83 8.00
C VAL A 58 13.15 -0.76 6.62
N SER A 59 14.28 -1.46 6.44
CA SER A 59 14.97 -1.50 5.14
C SER A 59 14.17 -2.21 4.06
N LEU A 60 13.38 -3.23 4.42
CA LEU A 60 12.48 -3.90 3.47
C LEU A 60 11.23 -3.04 3.25
N ALA A 61 10.71 -2.42 4.31
CA ALA A 61 9.58 -1.51 4.21
C ALA A 61 9.87 -0.37 3.21
N ALA A 62 11.05 0.25 3.30
CA ALA A 62 11.48 1.31 2.38
C ALA A 62 11.48 0.84 0.92
N LYS A 63 12.10 -0.30 0.63
CA LYS A 63 12.12 -0.89 -0.73
C LYS A 63 10.72 -1.10 -1.30
N TYR A 64 9.80 -1.64 -0.49
CA TYR A 64 8.44 -1.86 -0.96
C TYR A 64 7.64 -0.55 -1.11
N TYR A 65 7.86 0.46 -0.27
CA TYR A 65 7.28 1.79 -0.48
C TYR A 65 7.81 2.45 -1.76
N GLU A 66 9.11 2.34 -2.04
CA GLU A 66 9.71 2.81 -3.30
C GLU A 66 9.07 2.12 -4.52
N SER A 67 8.81 0.81 -4.45
CA SER A 67 8.07 0.08 -5.50
C SER A 67 6.64 0.61 -5.70
N VAL A 68 5.95 0.99 -4.62
CA VAL A 68 4.62 1.62 -4.70
C VAL A 68 4.68 2.98 -5.39
N LEU A 69 5.73 3.77 -5.13
CA LEU A 69 5.97 5.06 -5.79
C LEU A 69 6.32 4.92 -7.27
N ALA A 70 7.07 3.87 -7.63
CA ALA A 70 7.49 3.57 -9.00
C ALA A 70 6.35 3.02 -9.88
N LEU A 71 5.33 2.41 -9.27
CA LEU A 71 4.16 1.97 -10.00
C LEU A 71 3.38 3.17 -10.55
N ARG A 72 3.34 3.26 -11.88
CA ARG A 72 2.41 4.14 -12.56
C ARG A 72 0.99 3.64 -12.24
N PRO A 73 0.04 4.53 -11.90
CA PRO A 73 -1.36 4.16 -11.93
C PRO A 73 -1.62 3.51 -13.29
N LYS A 74 -2.10 2.26 -13.32
CA LYS A 74 -2.58 1.70 -14.59
C LYS A 74 -3.61 2.70 -15.08
N ASP A 75 -3.37 3.30 -16.25
CA ASP A 75 -4.26 4.29 -16.85
C ASP A 75 -5.67 3.70 -16.87
N CYS A 76 -6.48 4.07 -15.88
CA CYS A 76 -7.91 3.83 -15.94
C CYS A 76 -8.39 4.92 -16.89
N PRO A 77 -8.87 4.58 -18.11
CA PRO A 77 -9.49 5.59 -18.94
C PRO A 77 -10.61 6.23 -18.11
N ILE A 78 -10.49 7.54 -17.91
CA ILE A 78 -11.54 8.36 -17.32
C ILE A 78 -12.80 8.04 -18.15
N PRO A 79 -13.91 7.60 -17.54
CA PRO A 79 -15.14 7.45 -18.30
C PRO A 79 -15.56 8.86 -18.71
N THR A 80 -15.23 9.24 -19.94
CA THR A 80 -15.80 10.43 -20.58
C THR A 80 -17.30 10.21 -20.62
N GLU A 81 -18.03 11.06 -19.89
CA GLU A 81 -19.48 11.07 -19.84
C GLU A 81 -20.08 11.36 -21.22
N THR A 82 -20.22 10.32 -22.04
CA THR A 82 -21.10 10.31 -23.20
C THR A 82 -21.27 8.87 -23.61
N THR A 83 -22.28 8.19 -23.08
CA THR A 83 -23.15 7.24 -23.82
C THR A 83 -24.30 6.88 -22.88
N VAL A 84 -25.47 7.40 -23.20
CA VAL A 84 -26.74 7.04 -22.58
C VAL A 84 -27.07 5.61 -23.03
N GLY A 85 -27.23 4.68 -22.08
CA GLY A 85 -27.82 3.37 -22.34
C GLY A 85 -26.97 2.18 -21.92
N SER A 86 -27.59 1.30 -21.12
CA SER A 86 -27.18 -0.07 -20.80
C SER A 86 -26.27 -0.26 -19.57
N THR A 87 -26.96 -0.52 -18.45
CA THR A 87 -26.60 -1.36 -17.29
C THR A 87 -25.17 -1.93 -17.20
N ALA A 88 -24.56 -1.67 -16.04
CA ALA A 88 -23.26 -2.18 -15.57
C ALA A 88 -22.00 -1.46 -16.06
N ALA A 89 -22.11 -0.14 -16.30
CA ALA A 89 -20.96 0.76 -16.22
C ALA A 89 -20.33 0.64 -14.82
N LYS A 90 -19.31 -0.22 -14.72
CA LYS A 90 -18.31 -0.23 -13.66
C LYS A 90 -17.70 1.17 -13.60
N ARG A 91 -18.30 2.05 -12.79
CA ARG A 91 -17.54 2.92 -11.87
C ARG A 91 -16.39 2.03 -11.38
N ALA A 92 -15.10 2.13 -11.71
CA ALA A 92 -14.20 3.27 -11.75
C ALA A 92 -14.46 4.27 -10.60
N SER A 93 -15.09 3.93 -9.47
CA SER A 93 -14.46 3.29 -8.31
C SER A 93 -12.97 3.57 -8.16
N GLY A 94 -12.64 4.84 -7.92
CA GLY A 94 -11.57 5.29 -7.03
C GLY A 94 -10.46 4.30 -6.74
N TYR A 95 -9.56 4.11 -7.71
CA TYR A 95 -8.21 3.64 -7.39
C TYR A 95 -7.53 4.81 -6.68
N CYS A 96 -7.68 4.87 -5.35
CA CYS A 96 -6.98 5.85 -4.52
C CYS A 96 -5.49 5.64 -4.74
N ASP A 97 -4.82 6.61 -5.32
CA ASP A 97 -3.39 6.57 -5.57
C ASP A 97 -2.64 6.53 -4.24
N LEU A 98 -2.16 5.34 -3.86
CA LEU A 98 -1.48 5.10 -2.58
C LEU A 98 -0.06 5.67 -2.53
N ARG A 99 0.38 6.39 -3.57
CA ARG A 99 1.72 7.00 -3.62
C ARG A 99 1.90 8.06 -2.55
N ARG A 100 0.87 8.86 -2.24
CA ARG A 100 0.97 9.88 -1.18
C ARG A 100 1.17 9.23 0.19
N GLU A 101 0.42 8.17 0.48
CA GLU A 101 0.51 7.39 1.71
C GLU A 101 1.85 6.66 1.82
N ALA A 102 2.32 6.07 0.71
CA ALA A 102 3.63 5.43 0.65
C ALA A 102 4.76 6.43 0.88
N ALA A 103 4.71 7.61 0.24
CA ALA A 103 5.70 8.67 0.42
C ALA A 103 5.73 9.19 1.86
N TYR A 104 4.56 9.34 2.49
CA TYR A 104 4.48 9.75 3.88
C TYR A 104 5.12 8.71 4.82
N ASN A 105 4.81 7.43 4.63
CA ASN A 105 5.42 6.37 5.45
C ASN A 105 6.92 6.21 5.20
N LEU A 106 7.39 6.41 3.96
CA LEU A 106 8.80 6.42 3.61
C LEU A 106 9.53 7.60 4.26
N HIS A 107 8.90 8.79 4.28
CA HIS A 107 9.40 9.95 5.00
C HIS A 107 9.62 9.65 6.49
N LEU A 108 8.68 8.96 7.15
CA LEU A 108 8.83 8.58 8.56
C LEU A 108 10.03 7.66 8.80
N ILE A 109 10.27 6.71 7.90
CA ILE A 109 11.45 5.82 7.98
C ILE A 109 12.74 6.65 7.89
N TYR A 110 12.87 7.50 6.87
CA TYR A 110 14.07 8.33 6.70
C TYR A 110 14.28 9.30 7.87
N LYS A 111 13.21 9.93 8.35
CA LYS A 111 13.25 10.81 9.53
C LYS A 111 13.77 10.06 10.77
N ASN A 112 13.25 8.87 11.04
CA ASN A 112 13.68 8.07 12.20
C ASN A 112 15.11 7.54 12.06
N SER A 113 15.60 7.34 10.84
CA SER A 113 16.98 6.94 10.58
C SER A 113 18.00 8.09 10.68
N GLY A 114 17.55 9.34 10.86
CA GLY A 114 18.40 10.53 10.83
C GLY A 114 18.74 11.06 9.43
N ALA A 115 18.22 10.43 8.36
CA ALA A 115 18.36 10.88 6.98
C ALA A 115 17.38 12.02 6.66
N ILE A 116 17.56 13.16 7.34
CA ILE A 116 16.61 14.28 7.29
C ILE A 116 16.49 14.88 5.89
N ASP A 117 17.56 14.94 5.12
CA ASP A 117 17.52 15.51 3.77
C ASP A 117 16.71 14.65 2.80
N LEU A 118 16.88 13.32 2.85
CA LEU A 118 16.04 12.38 2.10
C LEU A 118 14.58 12.46 2.54
N ALA A 119 14.33 12.56 3.85
CA ALA A 119 12.99 12.71 4.39
C ALA A 119 12.29 13.97 3.85
N ARG A 120 12.99 15.10 3.71
CA ARG A 120 12.45 16.33 3.12
C ARG A 120 12.23 16.18 1.62
N GLN A 121 13.16 15.55 0.91
CA GLN A 121 13.07 15.34 -0.53
C GLN A 121 11.83 14.53 -0.90
N VAL A 122 11.60 13.40 -0.23
CA VAL A 122 10.43 12.54 -0.48
C VAL A 122 9.11 13.32 -0.37
N LEU A 123 8.96 14.15 0.66
CA LEU A 123 7.77 14.99 0.84
C LEU A 123 7.62 16.01 -0.28
N ARG A 124 8.70 16.70 -0.67
CA ARG A 124 8.66 17.69 -1.76
C ARG A 124 8.25 17.07 -3.09
N ASP A 125 8.73 15.87 -3.36
CA ASP A 125 8.56 15.21 -4.65
C ASP A 125 7.15 14.59 -4.79
N HIS A 126 6.55 14.12 -3.69
CA HIS A 126 5.32 13.30 -3.74
C HIS A 126 4.12 13.89 -2.99
N ILE A 127 4.35 14.86 -2.08
CA ILE A 127 3.31 15.47 -1.24
C ILE A 127 3.37 16.99 -1.45
N ARG A 128 3.04 17.43 -2.67
CA ARG A 128 2.75 18.84 -2.95
C ARG A 128 1.25 19.11 -2.81
N VAL A 129 0.92 20.24 -2.16
CA VAL A 129 -0.44 20.81 -2.12
C VAL A 129 -0.73 21.43 -3.48
#